data_AF-S9TP70-F1
#
_entry.id   AF-S9TP70-F1
#
_cell.length_a   1.000
_cell.length_b   1.000
_cell.length_c   1.000
_cell.angle_alpha   90.00
_cell.angle_beta   90.00
_cell.angle_gamma   90.00
#
_symmetry.space_group_name_H-M   'P 1'
#
loop_
_entity.id
_entity.type
_entity.pdbx_description
1 polymer ?
#
loop_
_entity_poly.entity_id
_entity_poly.type
_entity_poly.pdbx_seq_one_letter_code
_entity_poly.pdbx_strand_id
1 'polypeptide(L)'
;MACATSDFAMQNTLLHLGVPIIGTSGMRIRELRLWLLRCTACFKIVMDTTRQFCPDCGGGNTLRRVNYVVNSNGEKQLFINFKKRISKRGTVYNLPKPRGGKNGTHRTLVLREDQLAQVLRHRSGTAMKEKETRLTEEEELAAFGEPEKKTKRNLGQPKTVSSYHKYNVNEMRKARAGRRK
;
A
#
# COMPACT_ATOMS: atom_id res chain seq x y z
N MET A 1 -21.65 -17.51 25.62
CA MET A 1 -20.37 -16.78 25.61
C MET A 1 -20.35 -15.82 24.43
N ALA A 2 -19.92 -14.58 24.63
CA ALA A 2 -19.72 -13.60 23.55
C ALA A 2 -18.34 -12.96 23.75
N CYS A 3 -17.61 -12.72 22.65
CA CYS A 3 -16.29 -12.10 22.69
C CYS A 3 -16.44 -10.58 22.45
N ALA A 4 -15.65 -9.77 23.15
CA ALA A 4 -15.58 -8.33 22.94
C ALA A 4 -14.18 -7.96 22.47
N THR A 5 -14.06 -7.42 21.26
CA THR A 5 -12.78 -6.97 20.69
C THR A 5 -12.99 -5.65 19.95
N SER A 6 -11.96 -4.81 19.92
CA SER A 6 -11.95 -3.56 19.15
C SER A 6 -11.25 -3.70 17.79
N ASP A 7 -10.48 -4.78 17.58
CA ASP A 7 -9.79 -5.03 16.31
C ASP A 7 -10.73 -5.63 15.26
N PHE A 8 -10.89 -4.93 14.14
CA PHE A 8 -11.70 -5.36 13.00
C PHE A 8 -11.22 -6.68 12.39
N ALA A 9 -9.91 -6.98 12.43
CA ALA A 9 -9.41 -8.25 11.89
C ALA A 9 -9.92 -9.43 12.72
N MET A 10 -9.80 -9.34 14.05
CA MET A 10 -10.35 -10.33 14.98
C MET A 10 -11.88 -10.41 14.90
N GLN A 11 -12.57 -9.29 14.74
CA GLN A 11 -14.03 -9.30 14.58
C GLN A 11 -14.45 -10.10 13.34
N ASN A 12 -13.76 -9.89 12.21
CA ASN A 12 -14.09 -10.59 10.98
C ASN A 12 -13.81 -12.10 11.06
N THR A 13 -12.69 -12.50 11.66
CA THR A 13 -12.35 -13.93 11.79
C THR A 13 -13.31 -14.66 12.72
N LEU A 14 -13.62 -14.09 13.88
CA LEU A 14 -14.59 -14.66 14.82
C LEU A 14 -16.00 -14.77 14.22
N LEU A 15 -16.40 -13.80 13.40
CA LEU A 15 -17.71 -13.80 12.76
C LEU A 15 -17.77 -14.86 11.64
N HIS A 16 -16.65 -15.14 10.94
CA HIS A 16 -16.52 -16.29 10.03
C HIS A 16 -16.59 -17.65 10.75
N LEU A 17 -16.12 -17.73 12.00
CA LEU A 17 -16.19 -18.92 12.85
C LEU A 17 -17.56 -19.10 13.54
N GLY A 18 -18.49 -18.16 13.33
CA GLY A 18 -19.82 -18.22 13.95
C GLY A 18 -19.86 -17.83 15.44
N VAL A 19 -18.78 -17.25 15.97
CA VAL A 19 -18.74 -16.78 17.36
C VAL A 19 -19.45 -15.43 17.47
N PRO A 20 -20.40 -15.26 18.40
CA PRO A 20 -21.07 -13.97 18.59
C PRO A 20 -20.12 -12.94 19.21
N ILE A 21 -20.09 -11.74 18.62
CA ILE A 21 -19.18 -10.65 19.00
C ILE A 21 -19.99 -9.42 19.39
N ILE A 22 -19.53 -8.75 20.44
CA ILE A 22 -20.11 -7.51 20.94
C ILE A 22 -19.09 -6.39 20.72
N GLY A 23 -19.53 -5.29 20.12
CA GLY A 23 -18.71 -4.09 19.94
C GLY A 23 -18.53 -3.34 21.26
N THR A 24 -17.66 -2.34 21.26
CA THR A 24 -17.39 -1.50 22.44
C THR A 24 -18.62 -0.73 22.95
N SER A 25 -19.63 -0.53 22.10
CA SER A 25 -20.92 0.09 22.45
C SER A 25 -21.94 -0.89 23.06
N GLY A 26 -21.58 -2.15 23.28
CA GLY A 26 -22.50 -3.18 23.78
C GLY A 26 -23.44 -3.78 22.72
N MET A 27 -23.37 -3.31 21.47
CA MET A 27 -24.18 -3.84 20.37
C MET A 27 -23.54 -5.07 19.73
N ARG A 28 -24.36 -6.07 19.39
CA ARG A 28 -23.90 -7.25 18.66
C ARG A 28 -23.54 -6.90 17.22
N ILE A 29 -22.32 -7.23 16.80
CA ILE A 29 -21.87 -7.05 15.42
C ILE A 29 -22.39 -8.21 14.58
N ARG A 30 -23.10 -7.91 13.48
CA ARG A 30 -23.70 -8.90 12.56
C ARG A 30 -23.15 -8.82 11.15
N GLU A 31 -22.43 -7.75 10.83
CA GLU A 31 -21.89 -7.47 9.51
C GLU A 31 -20.36 -7.59 9.53
N LEU A 32 -19.81 -8.18 8.47
CA LEU A 32 -18.37 -8.23 8.20
C LEU A 32 -17.98 -6.97 7.44
N ARG A 33 -16.91 -6.28 7.86
CA ARG A 33 -16.40 -5.09 7.16
C ARG A 33 -14.95 -5.28 6.76
N LEU A 34 -14.68 -5.22 5.46
CA LEU A 34 -13.34 -5.37 4.89
C LEU A 34 -12.95 -4.15 4.07
N TRP A 35 -11.64 -3.90 4.03
CA TRP A 35 -11.06 -2.90 3.15
C TRP A 35 -10.44 -3.61 1.94
N LEU A 36 -10.94 -3.28 0.74
CA LEU A 36 -10.43 -3.84 -0.51
C LEU A 36 -9.92 -2.71 -1.41
N LEU A 37 -9.19 -3.06 -2.46
CA LEU A 37 -8.79 -2.12 -3.51
C LEU A 37 -9.68 -2.33 -4.74
N ARG A 38 -10.25 -1.25 -5.26
CA ARG A 38 -10.96 -1.24 -6.55
C ARG A 38 -10.20 -0.39 -7.55
N CYS A 39 -9.98 -0.92 -8.75
CA CYS A 39 -9.39 -0.16 -9.84
C CYS A 39 -10.39 0.86 -10.39
N THR A 40 -9.95 2.11 -10.59
CA THR A 40 -10.80 3.15 -11.19
C THR A 40 -10.90 3.05 -12.71
N ALA A 41 -10.04 2.26 -13.36
CA ALA A 41 -9.99 2.13 -14.81
C ALA A 41 -10.72 0.88 -15.31
N CYS A 42 -10.35 -0.31 -14.83
CA CYS A 42 -10.96 -1.59 -15.24
C CYS A 42 -11.97 -2.15 -14.23
N PHE A 43 -12.24 -1.44 -13.12
CA PHE A 43 -13.22 -1.83 -12.08
C PHE A 43 -12.96 -3.14 -11.34
N LYS A 44 -11.86 -3.83 -11.61
CA LYS A 44 -11.43 -5.02 -10.88
C LYS A 44 -11.28 -4.74 -9.38
N ILE A 45 -11.81 -5.65 -8.57
CA ILE A 45 -11.65 -5.67 -7.11
C ILE A 45 -10.48 -6.58 -6.77
N VAL A 46 -9.63 -6.11 -5.87
CA VAL A 46 -8.42 -6.77 -5.40
C VAL A 46 -8.49 -6.81 -3.88
N MET A 47 -8.38 -8.01 -3.30
CA MET A 47 -8.43 -8.20 -1.84
C MET A 47 -7.11 -7.86 -1.16
N ASP A 48 -6.00 -8.08 -1.86
CA ASP A 48 -4.67 -7.74 -1.38
C ASP A 48 -4.48 -6.21 -1.36
N THR A 49 -4.51 -5.65 -0.16
CA THR A 49 -4.40 -4.19 0.06
C THR A 49 -2.98 -3.65 -0.05
N THR A 50 -1.97 -4.54 -0.18
CA THR A 50 -0.56 -4.16 -0.32
C THR A 50 -0.17 -3.86 -1.76
N ARG A 51 -1.00 -4.29 -2.73
CA ARG A 51 -0.74 -4.08 -4.15
C ARG A 51 -0.75 -2.61 -4.54
N GLN A 52 0.19 -2.26 -5.40
CA GLN A 52 0.37 -0.90 -5.91
C GLN A 52 -0.06 -0.76 -7.37
N PHE A 53 -0.10 -1.89 -8.08
CA PHE A 53 -0.50 -2.00 -9.48
C PHE A 53 -1.74 -2.88 -9.58
N CYS A 54 -2.64 -2.53 -10.50
CA CYS A 54 -3.79 -3.38 -10.77
C CYS A 54 -3.35 -4.64 -11.54
N PRO A 55 -3.73 -5.86 -11.11
CA PRO A 55 -3.30 -7.10 -11.75
C PRO A 55 -3.86 -7.28 -13.17
N ASP A 56 -5.08 -6.77 -13.45
CA ASP A 56 -5.70 -6.95 -14.77
C ASP A 56 -5.18 -5.93 -15.79
N CYS A 57 -5.16 -4.64 -15.46
CA CYS A 57 -4.79 -3.58 -16.42
C CYS A 57 -3.35 -3.07 -16.29
N GLY A 58 -2.60 -3.51 -15.28
CA GLY A 58 -1.25 -3.05 -14.99
C GLY A 58 -1.13 -1.56 -14.66
N GLY A 59 -2.25 -0.85 -14.49
CA GLY A 59 -2.28 0.58 -14.23
C GLY A 59 -1.71 0.90 -12.85
N GLY A 60 -0.78 1.86 -12.79
CA GLY A 60 -0.26 2.38 -11.53
C GLY A 60 -1.14 3.49 -10.96
N ASN A 61 -1.27 3.54 -9.62
CA ASN A 61 -2.06 4.55 -8.88
C ASN A 61 -3.56 4.62 -9.28
N THR A 62 -4.09 3.54 -9.87
CA THR A 62 -5.52 3.38 -10.22
C THR A 62 -6.32 2.70 -9.13
N LEU A 63 -5.66 1.97 -8.22
CA LEU A 63 -6.29 1.29 -7.11
C LEU A 63 -6.73 2.29 -6.03
N ARG A 64 -8.00 2.19 -5.61
CA ARG A 64 -8.59 3.00 -4.53
C ARG A 64 -9.15 2.08 -3.46
N ARG A 65 -8.87 2.42 -2.20
CA ARG A 65 -9.44 1.71 -1.06
C ARG A 65 -10.93 1.96 -0.99
N VAL A 66 -11.70 0.89 -0.94
CA VAL A 66 -13.17 0.86 -0.85
C VAL A 66 -13.57 -0.03 0.33
N ASN A 67 -14.71 0.25 0.92
CA ASN A 67 -15.25 -0.56 2.01
C ASN A 67 -16.19 -1.62 1.43
N TYR A 68 -16.02 -2.86 1.86
CA TYR A 68 -16.81 -4.01 1.45
C TYR A 68 -17.48 -4.62 2.67
N VAL A 69 -18.80 -4.68 2.64
CA VAL A 69 -19.61 -5.16 3.76
C VAL A 69 -20.37 -6.42 3.35
N VAL A 70 -20.34 -7.42 4.21
CA VAL A 70 -21.17 -8.62 4.07
C VAL A 70 -22.12 -8.69 5.26
N ASN A 71 -23.42 -8.65 4.98
CA ASN A 71 -24.45 -8.75 5.99
C ASN A 71 -24.60 -10.19 6.48
N SER A 72 -25.28 -10.40 7.61
CA SER A 72 -25.62 -11.74 8.13
C SER A 72 -26.44 -12.57 7.14
N ASN A 73 -27.21 -11.92 6.27
CA ASN A 73 -28.01 -12.57 5.23
C ASN A 73 -27.17 -12.99 4.01
N GLY A 74 -25.87 -12.71 4.00
CA GLY A 74 -24.96 -13.00 2.88
C GLY A 74 -24.97 -11.94 1.77
N GLU A 75 -25.76 -10.87 1.90
CA GLU A 75 -25.75 -9.74 0.96
C GLU A 75 -24.42 -9.01 0.99
N LYS A 76 -23.86 -8.77 -0.20
CA LYS A 76 -22.54 -8.16 -0.40
C LYS A 76 -22.72 -6.74 -0.92
N GLN A 77 -22.30 -5.75 -0.14
CA GLN A 77 -22.41 -4.34 -0.49
C GLN A 77 -21.04 -3.71 -0.60
N LEU A 78 -20.81 -2.96 -1.68
CA LEU A 78 -19.57 -2.23 -1.90
C LEU A 78 -19.80 -0.73 -1.77
N PHE A 79 -19.20 -0.12 -0.76
CA PHE A 79 -19.31 1.31 -0.50
C PHE A 79 -18.19 2.06 -1.21
N ILE A 80 -18.57 2.73 -2.30
CA ILE A 80 -17.69 3.59 -3.10
C ILE A 80 -17.92 5.05 -2.72
N ASN A 81 -16.86 5.77 -2.37
CA ASN A 81 -16.95 7.20 -2.11
C ASN A 81 -16.98 7.98 -3.44
N PHE A 82 -18.18 8.23 -3.97
CA PHE A 82 -18.39 9.01 -5.19
C PHE A 82 -18.14 10.53 -5.01
N LYS A 83 -18.12 11.05 -3.77
CA LYS A 83 -17.79 12.46 -3.52
C LYS A 83 -16.35 12.78 -3.92
N LYS A 84 -15.45 11.80 -3.82
CA LYS A 84 -14.05 11.96 -4.25
C LYS A 84 -13.94 11.77 -5.77
N ARG A 85 -13.92 12.90 -6.49
CA ARG A 85 -13.75 12.89 -7.95
C ARG A 85 -12.41 12.29 -8.37
N ILE A 86 -12.45 11.41 -9.38
CA ILE A 86 -11.26 10.83 -9.99
C ILE A 86 -10.67 11.85 -10.96
N SER A 87 -9.57 12.48 -10.58
CA SER A 87 -8.88 13.47 -11.42
C SER A 87 -7.69 12.86 -12.15
N LYS A 88 -7.55 13.22 -13.44
CA LYS A 88 -6.36 12.93 -14.26
C LYS A 88 -5.27 14.00 -14.08
N ARG A 89 -5.48 14.99 -13.21
CA ARG A 89 -4.53 16.09 -13.00
C ARG A 89 -3.24 15.56 -12.37
N GLY A 90 -2.10 15.91 -12.96
CA GLY A 90 -0.78 15.50 -12.46
C GLY A 90 -0.36 14.08 -12.85
N THR A 91 -1.12 13.37 -13.69
CA THR A 91 -0.72 12.04 -14.19
C THR A 91 0.25 12.12 -15.38
N VAL A 92 0.23 13.22 -16.14
CA VAL A 92 1.10 13.44 -17.30
C VAL A 92 2.24 14.38 -16.90
N TYR A 93 3.48 13.89 -16.98
CA TYR A 93 4.69 14.65 -16.71
C TYR A 93 5.90 13.98 -17.38
N ASN A 94 6.98 14.75 -17.58
CA ASN A 94 8.19 14.24 -18.21
C ASN A 94 8.92 13.26 -17.28
N LEU A 95 9.17 12.06 -17.78
CA LEU A 95 10.03 11.08 -17.13
C LEU A 95 11.49 11.29 -17.57
N PRO A 96 12.48 10.97 -16.72
CA PRO A 96 13.88 10.98 -17.13
C PRO A 96 14.13 9.92 -18.21
N LYS A 97 15.08 10.19 -19.10
CA LYS A 97 15.45 9.28 -20.18
C LYS A 97 15.86 7.91 -19.61
N PRO A 98 15.43 6.78 -20.21
CA PRO A 98 15.83 5.47 -19.76
C PRO A 98 17.36 5.32 -19.88
N ARG A 99 18.02 4.90 -18.79
CA ARG A 99 19.47 4.65 -18.74
C ARG A 99 19.74 3.24 -18.22
N GLY A 100 20.62 2.51 -18.91
CA GLY A 100 21.13 1.20 -18.48
C GLY A 100 22.25 1.31 -17.44
N GLY A 101 22.87 0.16 -17.12
CA GLY A 101 24.01 0.06 -16.19
C GLY A 101 23.63 -0.01 -14.71
N LYS A 102 24.63 -0.21 -13.84
CA LYS A 102 24.46 -0.47 -12.39
C LYS A 102 23.64 0.60 -11.65
N ASN A 103 23.69 1.85 -12.11
CA ASN A 103 22.94 2.99 -11.56
C ASN A 103 21.86 3.52 -12.52
N GLY A 104 21.34 2.63 -13.37
CA GLY A 104 20.33 2.95 -14.38
C GLY A 104 18.96 3.30 -13.81
N THR A 105 18.08 3.80 -14.68
CA THR A 105 16.71 4.18 -14.32
C THR A 105 15.86 3.00 -13.84
N HIS A 106 16.18 1.77 -14.25
CA HIS A 106 15.45 0.57 -13.84
C HIS A 106 15.45 0.33 -12.32
N ARG A 107 16.42 0.89 -11.58
CA ARG A 107 16.44 0.84 -10.10
C ARG A 107 15.65 1.97 -9.46
N THR A 108 15.62 3.14 -10.08
CA THR A 108 15.06 4.37 -9.49
C THR A 108 13.64 4.69 -9.97
N LEU A 109 13.17 4.02 -11.01
CA LEU A 109 11.84 4.15 -11.58
C LEU A 109 11.14 2.79 -11.69
N VAL A 110 9.94 2.73 -11.14
CA VAL A 110 9.05 1.56 -11.13
C VAL A 110 7.69 2.02 -11.62
N LEU A 111 7.37 1.68 -12.86
CA LEU A 111 6.14 2.09 -13.53
C LEU A 111 5.14 0.94 -13.69
N ARG A 112 5.62 -0.30 -13.54
CA ARG A 112 4.88 -1.55 -13.70
C ARG A 112 5.25 -2.55 -12.59
N GLU A 113 4.44 -3.60 -12.45
CA GLU A 113 4.56 -4.62 -11.40
C GLU A 113 5.79 -5.55 -11.59
N ASP A 114 6.08 -5.92 -12.83
CA ASP A 114 7.26 -6.70 -13.23
C ASP A 114 8.58 -6.00 -12.87
N GLN A 115 8.66 -4.67 -13.09
CA GLN A 115 9.82 -3.86 -12.71
C GLN A 115 10.03 -3.85 -11.19
N LEU A 116 8.95 -3.86 -10.41
CA LEU A 116 9.04 -3.93 -8.95
C LEU A 116 9.61 -5.27 -8.50
N ALA A 117 9.16 -6.37 -9.10
CA ALA A 117 9.69 -7.70 -8.82
C ALA A 117 11.18 -7.81 -9.16
N GLN A 118 11.61 -7.26 -10.29
CA GLN A 118 13.03 -7.20 -10.66
C GLN A 118 13.87 -6.45 -9.62
N VAL A 119 13.41 -5.28 -9.19
CA VAL A 119 14.07 -4.49 -8.15
C VAL A 119 14.20 -5.26 -6.83
N LEU A 120 13.15 -5.97 -6.42
CA LEU A 120 13.15 -6.77 -5.18
C LEU A 120 14.07 -8.00 -5.28
N ARG A 121 14.08 -8.70 -6.42
CA ARG A 121 14.93 -9.88 -6.65
C ARG A 121 16.42 -9.58 -6.47
N HIS A 122 16.91 -8.48 -7.03
CA HIS A 122 18.33 -8.07 -6.89
C HIS A 122 18.74 -7.70 -5.45
N ARG A 123 17.78 -7.61 -4.51
CA ARG A 123 18.01 -7.30 -3.09
C ARG A 123 18.15 -8.55 -2.22
N SER A 124 17.43 -9.62 -2.57
CA SER A 124 17.32 -10.85 -1.77
C SER A 124 18.67 -11.51 -1.46
N GLY A 125 19.65 -11.43 -2.38
CA GLY A 125 20.96 -12.07 -2.19
C GLY A 125 21.96 -11.32 -1.30
N THR A 126 21.92 -9.98 -1.27
CA THR A 126 22.94 -9.17 -0.56
C THR A 126 22.43 -8.52 0.73
N ALA A 127 21.15 -8.13 0.79
CA ALA A 127 20.59 -7.41 1.94
C ALA A 127 20.03 -8.33 3.05
N MET A 128 19.64 -9.58 2.72
CA MET A 128 19.21 -10.56 3.72
C MET A 128 20.43 -11.03 4.55
N LYS A 129 21.53 -11.41 3.89
CA LYS A 129 22.80 -11.80 4.55
C LYS A 129 23.37 -10.74 5.49
N GLU A 130 23.19 -9.46 5.18
CA GLU A 130 23.74 -8.35 5.95
C GLU A 130 22.84 -7.94 7.15
N LYS A 131 21.54 -8.28 7.11
CA LYS A 131 20.58 -8.04 8.21
C LYS A 131 20.46 -9.19 9.19
N GLU A 132 20.60 -10.43 8.70
CA GLU A 132 20.45 -11.65 9.50
C GLU A 132 21.67 -11.90 10.42
N THR A 133 22.77 -11.16 10.24
CA THR A 133 24.04 -11.38 10.96
C THR A 133 24.30 -10.42 12.14
N ARG A 134 23.35 -9.56 12.57
CA ARG A 134 23.68 -8.45 13.48
C ARG A 134 22.67 -8.10 14.60
N LEU A 135 21.90 -9.04 15.13
CA LEU A 135 21.13 -8.76 16.34
C LEU A 135 21.20 -9.97 17.29
N THR A 136 21.61 -9.74 18.52
CA THR A 136 21.42 -10.70 19.62
C THR A 136 19.98 -10.58 20.14
N GLU A 137 19.42 -11.66 20.71
CA GLU A 137 18.02 -11.70 21.16
C GLU A 137 17.66 -10.58 22.15
N GLU A 138 18.63 -10.12 22.95
CA GLU A 138 18.47 -9.02 23.91
C GLU A 138 18.34 -7.64 23.24
N GLU A 139 19.04 -7.41 22.13
CA GLU A 139 18.96 -6.18 21.33
C GLU A 139 17.64 -6.09 20.55
N GLU A 140 17.10 -7.23 20.11
CA GLU A 140 15.79 -7.30 19.46
C GLU A 140 14.63 -6.96 20.41
N LEU A 141 14.71 -7.43 21.65
CA LEU A 141 13.74 -7.09 22.70
C LEU A 141 13.80 -5.60 23.08
N ALA A 142 15.01 -5.03 23.13
CA ALA A 142 15.22 -3.61 23.42
C ALA A 142 14.75 -2.69 22.27
N ALA A 143 14.83 -3.14 21.02
CA ALA A 143 14.37 -2.40 19.85
C ALA A 143 12.83 -2.43 19.68
N PHE A 144 12.13 -3.34 20.37
CA PHE A 144 10.68 -3.45 20.28
C PHE A 144 9.99 -2.22 20.89
N GLY A 145 9.47 -1.34 20.04
CA GLY A 145 8.74 -0.13 20.44
C GLY A 145 9.50 1.17 20.22
N GLU A 146 10.78 1.13 19.85
CA GLU A 146 11.47 2.32 19.39
C GLU A 146 11.05 2.70 17.96
N PRO A 147 10.68 3.97 17.69
CA PRO A 147 10.33 4.39 16.35
C PRO A 147 11.58 4.41 15.44
N GLU A 148 11.56 3.63 14.35
CA GLU A 148 12.63 3.65 13.36
C GLU A 148 12.95 5.09 12.89
N LYS A 149 14.21 5.51 13.08
CA LYS A 149 14.68 6.83 12.62
C LYS A 149 14.64 6.88 11.09
N LYS A 150 13.81 7.76 10.53
CA LYS A 150 13.69 7.95 9.07
C LYS A 150 14.98 8.56 8.49
N THR A 151 15.92 7.73 8.08
CA THR A 151 17.11 8.17 7.35
C THR A 151 16.70 8.75 5.98
N LYS A 152 17.32 9.85 5.55
CA LYS A 152 17.12 10.38 4.20
C LYS A 152 17.47 9.27 3.20
N ARG A 153 16.53 8.99 2.29
CA ARG A 153 16.70 7.93 1.32
C ARG A 153 17.91 8.21 0.42
N ASN A 154 18.88 7.31 0.42
CA ASN A 154 20.01 7.34 -0.51
C ASN A 154 19.47 7.24 -1.95
N LEU A 155 19.78 8.22 -2.81
CA LEU A 155 19.29 8.29 -4.19
C LEU A 155 19.72 7.08 -5.04
N GLY A 156 20.82 6.42 -4.67
CA GLY A 156 21.30 5.19 -5.31
C GLY A 156 20.58 3.90 -4.90
N GLN A 157 19.70 3.94 -3.88
CA GLN A 157 18.98 2.75 -3.44
C GLN A 157 17.74 2.48 -4.31
N PRO A 158 17.53 1.22 -4.73
CA PRO A 158 16.46 0.89 -5.64
C PRO A 158 15.07 1.05 -5.00
N LYS A 159 14.06 1.41 -5.78
CA LYS A 159 12.67 1.66 -5.33
C LYS A 159 11.91 0.35 -5.10
N THR A 160 11.54 0.12 -3.84
CA THR A 160 10.58 -0.93 -3.44
C THR A 160 9.11 -0.50 -3.52
N VAL A 161 8.85 0.71 -4.03
CA VAL A 161 7.51 1.28 -4.15
C VAL A 161 7.40 1.92 -5.53
N SER A 162 6.19 1.89 -6.08
CA SER A 162 5.81 2.50 -7.35
C SER A 162 6.30 3.96 -7.41
N SER A 163 6.69 4.37 -8.60
CA SER A 163 7.20 5.72 -8.83
C SER A 163 6.12 6.77 -9.01
N TYR A 164 4.85 6.37 -9.00
CA TYR A 164 3.72 7.30 -9.04
C TYR A 164 3.68 8.12 -7.75
N HIS A 165 3.62 9.44 -7.89
CA HIS A 165 3.62 10.35 -6.74
C HIS A 165 2.21 10.50 -6.17
N LYS A 166 2.11 10.67 -4.85
CA LYS A 166 0.84 11.02 -4.18
C LYS A 166 0.41 12.47 -4.41
N TYR A 167 1.33 13.30 -4.91
CA TYR A 167 1.12 14.72 -5.20
C TYR A 167 1.35 15.00 -6.68
N ASN A 168 0.86 16.16 -7.14
CA ASN A 168 1.02 16.60 -8.51
C ASN A 168 2.45 17.13 -8.76
N VAL A 169 3.22 16.37 -9.55
CA VAL A 169 4.63 16.69 -9.86
C VAL A 169 4.77 18.04 -10.56
N ASN A 170 3.83 18.38 -11.44
CA ASN A 170 3.89 19.61 -12.23
C ASN A 170 3.74 20.86 -11.36
N GLU A 171 2.85 20.82 -10.36
CA GLU A 171 2.70 21.91 -9.39
C GLU A 171 3.92 22.04 -8.50
N MET A 172 4.46 20.91 -8.01
CA MET A 172 5.66 20.95 -7.18
C MET A 172 6.86 21.50 -7.97
N ARG A 173 6.98 21.17 -9.26
CA ARG A 173 8.02 21.70 -10.14
C ARG A 173 7.89 23.22 -10.33
N LYS A 174 6.66 23.70 -10.57
CA LYS A 174 6.37 25.15 -10.66
C LYS A 174 6.72 25.87 -9.36
N ALA A 175 6.29 25.33 -8.21
CA ALA A 175 6.60 25.91 -6.90
C ALA A 175 8.10 25.99 -6.63
N ARG A 176 8.87 24.94 -6.98
CA ARG A 176 10.33 24.94 -6.84
C ARG A 176 11.03 25.94 -7.76
N ALA A 177 10.54 26.12 -8.99
CA ALA A 177 11.08 27.10 -9.91
C ALA A 177 10.82 28.54 -9.42
N GLY A 178 9.66 28.79 -8.81
CA GLY A 178 9.34 30.09 -8.21
C GLY A 178 10.25 30.47 -7.02
N ARG A 179 10.70 29.49 -6.23
CA ARG A 179 11.63 29.72 -5.09
C ARG A 179 13.08 30.00 -5.50
N ARG A 180 13.43 29.81 -6.77
CA ARG A 180 14.78 30.04 -7.29
C ARG A 180 14.94 31.43 -7.93
N LYS A 181 13.84 32.18 -8.03
CA LYS A 181 13.85 33.62 -8.32
C LYS A 181 13.85 34.37 -7.00
#